data_AF-A0A925NR62-F1
#
_entry.id   AF-A0A925NR62-F1
#
_cell.length_a   1.000
_cell.length_b   1.000
_cell.length_c   1.000
_cell.angle_alpha   90.00
_cell.angle_beta   90.00
_cell.angle_gamma   90.00
#
_symmetry.space_group_name_H-M   'P 1'
#
loop_
_entity.id
_entity.type
_entity.pdbx_description
1 polymer ?
#
loop_
_entity_poly.entity_id
_entity_poly.type
_entity_poly.pdbx_seq_one_letter_code
_entity_poly.pdbx_strand_id
1 'polypeptide(L)'
;MTQACVALAESPEYQPVWNGNAPAAFATELAAVKTALTSTLALASQADAAATGAAQDKDVAETALEDAAYPLARALALHFKKAGNLTDRAKVDRSLSAIQKLSAQNLVSFTKQVRDLANMARLEQNATDRGVTEARITTLSAAITAYEQLINTPRTQIVNRSTLLRELETRTADLLEMLSDLDDLVVQFDTTDLGHRFVSAWTQTRTILDLGHRFDPPTPPDPNPAPTPTP
;
A
#
# COMPACT_ATOMS: atom_id res chain seq x y z
N MET A 1 -4.62 -18.47 -11.40
CA MET A 1 -5.48 -19.44 -12.10
C MET A 1 -6.49 -18.77 -13.03
N THR A 2 -7.44 -17.99 -12.50
CA THR A 2 -8.53 -17.35 -13.26
C THR A 2 -8.03 -16.51 -14.45
N GLN A 3 -6.96 -15.73 -14.29
CA GLN A 3 -6.37 -14.93 -15.37
C GLN A 3 -5.87 -15.76 -16.56
N ALA A 4 -5.29 -16.93 -16.31
CA ALA A 4 -4.79 -17.81 -17.37
C ALA A 4 -5.94 -18.49 -18.12
N CYS A 5 -7.02 -18.85 -17.42
CA CYS A 5 -8.23 -19.43 -18.04
C CYS A 5 -8.92 -18.40 -18.94
N VAL A 6 -9.06 -17.16 -18.47
CA VAL A 6 -9.55 -16.03 -19.29
C VAL A 6 -8.67 -15.85 -20.54
N ALA A 7 -7.35 -15.77 -20.38
CA ALA A 7 -6.43 -15.59 -21.50
C ALA A 7 -6.49 -16.74 -22.53
N LEU A 8 -6.66 -17.98 -22.07
CA LEU A 8 -6.85 -19.13 -22.93
C LEU A 8 -8.15 -19.02 -23.75
N ALA A 9 -9.27 -18.71 -23.10
CA ALA A 9 -10.56 -18.57 -23.79
C ALA A 9 -10.57 -17.41 -24.80
N GLU A 10 -9.84 -16.33 -24.51
CA GLU A 10 -9.70 -15.18 -25.41
C GLU A 10 -8.64 -15.37 -26.51
N SER A 11 -7.90 -16.48 -26.48
CA SER A 11 -6.90 -16.74 -27.52
C SER A 11 -7.59 -16.83 -28.90
N PRO A 12 -6.96 -16.31 -29.97
CA PRO A 12 -7.54 -16.39 -31.31
C PRO A 12 -7.85 -17.81 -31.78
N GLU A 13 -7.17 -18.81 -31.20
CA GLU A 13 -7.37 -20.23 -31.48
C GLU A 13 -8.72 -20.75 -30.94
N TYR A 14 -9.10 -20.35 -29.72
CA TYR A 14 -10.29 -20.89 -29.04
C TYR A 14 -11.48 -19.94 -29.02
N GLN A 15 -11.29 -18.65 -29.30
CA GLN A 15 -12.38 -17.69 -29.40
C GLN A 15 -13.51 -18.15 -30.35
N PRO A 16 -13.24 -18.72 -31.54
CA PRO A 16 -14.29 -19.17 -32.45
C PRO A 16 -15.13 -20.34 -31.93
N VAL A 17 -14.66 -21.07 -30.92
CA VAL A 17 -15.37 -22.23 -30.34
C VAL A 17 -16.64 -21.77 -29.63
N TRP A 18 -16.55 -20.69 -28.87
CA TRP A 18 -17.64 -20.20 -28.02
C TRP A 18 -18.27 -18.91 -28.51
N ASN A 19 -17.53 -18.07 -29.25
CA ASN A 19 -18.05 -16.76 -29.68
C ASN A 19 -19.08 -16.94 -30.80
N GLY A 20 -20.34 -16.62 -30.50
CA GLY A 20 -21.46 -16.79 -31.42
C GLY A 20 -22.02 -18.22 -31.50
N ASN A 21 -21.51 -19.15 -30.68
CA ASN A 21 -22.01 -20.52 -30.60
C ASN A 21 -22.72 -20.79 -29.26
N ALA A 22 -23.58 -21.80 -29.22
CA ALA A 22 -24.22 -22.23 -27.98
C ALA A 22 -23.25 -23.06 -27.11
N PRO A 23 -23.29 -22.95 -25.76
CA PRO A 23 -24.19 -22.08 -24.98
C PRO A 23 -23.74 -20.62 -24.96
N ALA A 24 -24.65 -19.70 -25.32
CA ALA A 24 -24.39 -18.26 -25.33
C ALA A 24 -24.05 -17.70 -23.92
N ALA A 25 -24.50 -18.38 -22.87
CA ALA A 25 -24.19 -18.05 -21.48
C ALA A 25 -22.68 -18.01 -21.21
N PHE A 26 -21.88 -18.85 -21.90
CA PHE A 26 -20.42 -18.87 -21.71
C PHE A 26 -19.77 -17.50 -22.00
N ALA A 27 -20.19 -16.82 -23.08
CA ALA A 27 -19.66 -15.50 -23.41
C ALA A 27 -20.04 -14.45 -22.35
N THR A 28 -21.26 -14.52 -21.82
CA THR A 28 -21.75 -13.63 -20.78
C THR A 28 -21.00 -13.83 -19.47
N GLU A 29 -20.88 -15.08 -19.01
CA GLU A 29 -20.19 -15.41 -17.75
C GLU A 29 -18.68 -15.15 -17.85
N LEU A 30 -18.07 -15.39 -19.01
CA LEU A 30 -16.65 -15.05 -19.23
C LEU A 30 -16.41 -13.53 -19.12
N ALA A 31 -17.35 -12.71 -19.62
CA ALA A 31 -17.28 -11.25 -19.46
C ALA A 31 -17.48 -10.81 -18.00
N ALA A 32 -18.35 -11.49 -17.25
CA ALA A 32 -18.53 -11.25 -15.82
C ALA A 32 -17.25 -11.57 -15.03
N VAL A 33 -16.64 -12.73 -15.27
CA VAL A 33 -15.36 -13.14 -14.66
C VAL A 33 -14.25 -12.14 -14.95
N LYS A 34 -14.16 -11.63 -16.19
CA LYS A 34 -13.17 -10.58 -16.55
C LYS A 34 -13.33 -9.30 -15.73
N THR A 35 -14.57 -8.86 -15.58
CA THR A 35 -14.91 -7.65 -14.82
C THR A 35 -14.56 -7.85 -13.34
N ALA A 36 -14.98 -8.99 -12.77
CA ALA A 36 -14.66 -9.36 -11.40
C ALA A 36 -13.15 -9.47 -11.16
N LEU A 37 -12.41 -10.09 -12.08
CA LEU A 37 -10.95 -10.24 -12.00
C LEU A 37 -10.25 -8.88 -11.99
N THR A 38 -10.63 -7.97 -12.89
CA THR A 38 -10.08 -6.61 -12.95
C THR A 38 -10.33 -5.87 -11.64
N SER A 39 -11.55 -5.96 -11.11
CA SER A 39 -11.91 -5.33 -9.84
C SER A 39 -11.12 -5.88 -8.65
N THR A 40 -10.84 -7.19 -8.66
CA THR A 40 -10.10 -7.91 -7.61
C THR A 40 -8.61 -7.54 -7.64
N LEU A 41 -8.02 -7.46 -8.84
CA LEU A 41 -6.64 -7.00 -9.01
C LEU A 41 -6.47 -5.53 -8.57
N ALA A 42 -7.46 -4.67 -8.86
CA ALA A 42 -7.47 -3.29 -8.39
C ALA A 42 -7.61 -3.17 -6.87
N LEU A 43 -8.30 -4.10 -6.22
CA LEU A 43 -8.40 -4.15 -4.75
C LEU A 43 -7.09 -4.65 -4.13
N ALA A 44 -6.46 -5.66 -4.74
CA ALA A 44 -5.15 -6.16 -4.31
C ALA A 44 -4.07 -5.06 -4.36
N SER A 45 -4.03 -4.28 -5.46
CA SER A 45 -3.08 -3.17 -5.57
C SER A 45 -3.29 -2.08 -4.52
N GLN A 46 -4.55 -1.79 -4.16
CA GLN A 46 -4.88 -0.87 -3.05
C GLN A 46 -4.41 -1.41 -1.70
N ALA A 47 -4.59 -2.72 -1.44
CA ALA A 47 -4.13 -3.35 -0.21
C ALA A 47 -2.59 -3.34 -0.08
N ASP A 48 -1.87 -3.46 -1.19
CA ASP A 48 -0.41 -3.37 -1.24
C ASP A 48 0.09 -1.93 -1.05
N ALA A 49 -0.55 -0.96 -1.70
CA ALA A 49 -0.22 0.47 -1.54
C ALA A 49 -0.41 0.95 -0.09
N ALA A 50 -1.43 0.43 0.61
CA ALA A 50 -1.65 0.71 2.02
C ALA A 50 -0.52 0.18 2.93
N ALA A 51 0.30 -0.76 2.47
CA ALA A 51 1.41 -1.33 3.24
C ALA A 51 2.75 -0.59 3.03
N THR A 52 3.05 -0.13 1.81
CA THR A 52 4.39 0.36 1.46
C THR A 52 4.50 1.89 1.38
N GLY A 53 3.45 2.60 0.94
CA GLY A 53 3.49 4.06 0.78
C GLY A 53 3.52 4.83 2.10
N ALA A 54 2.80 4.32 3.11
CA ALA A 54 2.58 5.08 4.35
C ALA A 54 3.83 5.35 5.18
N ALA A 55 4.79 4.42 5.20
CA ALA A 55 6.05 4.61 5.92
C ALA A 55 6.94 5.65 5.21
N GLN A 56 7.07 5.52 3.89
CA GLN A 56 7.84 6.44 3.06
C GLN A 56 7.25 7.86 3.09
N ASP A 57 5.93 7.99 2.97
CA ASP A 57 5.24 9.27 3.03
C ASP A 57 5.46 9.97 4.38
N LYS A 58 5.44 9.19 5.47
CA LYS A 58 5.73 9.71 6.81
C LYS A 58 7.17 10.19 6.92
N ASP A 59 8.15 9.41 6.46
CA ASP A 59 9.57 9.77 6.54
C ASP A 59 9.89 11.02 5.70
N VAL A 60 9.28 11.15 4.53
CA VAL A 60 9.36 12.35 3.68
C VAL A 60 8.74 13.56 4.39
N ALA A 61 7.57 13.40 5.00
CA ALA A 61 6.92 14.47 5.74
C ALA A 61 7.68 14.86 7.03
N GLU A 62 8.32 13.91 7.70
CA GLU A 62 9.19 14.14 8.86
C GLU A 62 10.37 15.01 8.44
N THR A 63 11.08 14.61 7.38
CA THR A 63 12.22 15.36 6.83
C THR A 63 11.80 16.77 6.43
N ALA A 64 10.69 16.92 5.72
CA ALA A 64 10.18 18.23 5.30
C ALA A 64 9.82 19.13 6.50
N LEU A 65 9.27 18.55 7.58
CA LEU A 65 8.96 19.27 8.80
C LEU A 65 10.24 19.77 9.50
N GLU A 66 11.26 18.92 9.59
CA GLU A 66 12.55 19.27 10.19
C GLU A 66 13.29 20.35 9.39
N ASP A 67 13.33 20.22 8.06
CA ASP A 67 13.96 21.16 7.14
C ASP A 67 13.26 22.52 7.13
N ALA A 68 11.94 22.56 7.32
CA ALA A 68 11.19 23.80 7.47
C ALA A 68 11.41 24.43 8.86
N ALA A 69 11.45 23.60 9.91
CA ALA A 69 11.55 24.07 11.29
C ALA A 69 12.92 24.66 11.62
N TYR A 70 14.00 24.02 11.18
CA TYR A 70 15.36 24.40 11.61
C TYR A 70 15.73 25.84 11.19
N PRO A 71 15.61 26.28 9.92
CA PRO A 71 15.94 27.64 9.52
C PRO A 71 15.12 28.71 10.25
N LEU A 72 13.83 28.45 10.51
CA LEU A 72 12.96 29.37 11.23
C LEU A 72 13.30 29.43 12.73
N ALA A 73 13.61 28.29 13.35
CA ALA A 73 14.09 28.24 14.73
C ALA A 73 15.42 28.99 14.92
N ARG A 74 16.36 28.89 13.96
CA ARG A 74 17.61 29.66 13.97
C ARG A 74 17.37 31.16 13.81
N ALA A 75 16.47 31.57 12.91
CA ALA A 75 16.08 32.96 12.73
C ALA A 75 15.48 33.55 14.01
N LEU A 76 14.57 32.82 14.66
CA LEU A 76 13.98 33.22 15.93
C LEU A 76 15.00 33.30 17.06
N ALA A 77 15.90 32.32 17.17
CA ALA A 77 16.96 32.35 18.19
C ALA A 77 17.85 33.60 18.05
N LEU A 78 18.19 33.98 16.81
CA LEU A 78 18.92 35.22 16.53
C LEU A 78 18.10 36.46 16.89
N HIS A 79 16.83 36.49 16.48
CA HIS A 79 15.92 37.60 16.78
C HIS A 79 15.77 37.84 18.27
N PHE A 80 15.45 36.80 19.03
CA PHE A 80 15.33 36.87 20.48
C PHE A 80 16.64 37.22 21.19
N LYS A 81 17.79 36.73 20.69
CA LYS A 81 19.11 37.16 21.19
C LYS A 81 19.31 38.67 21.03
N LYS A 82 18.91 39.24 19.90
CA LYS A 82 19.05 40.68 19.62
C LYS A 82 18.02 41.53 20.35
N ALA A 83 16.83 40.99 20.62
CA ALA A 83 15.78 41.62 21.41
C ALA A 83 15.98 41.49 22.94
N GLY A 84 16.97 40.71 23.39
CA GLY A 84 17.22 40.45 24.81
C GLY A 84 16.27 39.43 25.46
N ASN A 85 15.40 38.78 24.67
CA ASN A 85 14.44 37.79 25.16
C ASN A 85 15.07 36.40 25.27
N LEU A 86 15.87 36.17 26.32
CA LEU A 86 16.57 34.89 26.50
C LEU A 86 15.62 33.73 26.83
N THR A 87 14.45 34.02 27.41
CA THR A 87 13.44 33.01 27.76
C THR A 87 12.85 32.36 26.51
N ASP A 88 12.41 33.15 25.53
CA ASP A 88 11.86 32.60 24.29
C ASP A 88 12.95 32.06 23.37
N ARG A 89 14.17 32.60 23.45
CA ARG A 89 15.33 32.00 22.79
C ARG A 89 15.55 30.55 23.25
N ALA A 90 15.53 30.29 24.57
CA ALA A 90 15.80 28.96 25.11
C ALA A 90 14.80 27.89 24.62
N LYS A 91 13.58 28.30 24.25
CA LYS A 91 12.54 27.40 23.72
C LYS A 91 12.85 26.91 22.31
N VAL A 92 13.49 27.74 21.47
CA VAL A 92 13.70 27.49 20.04
C VAL A 92 15.16 27.17 19.66
N ASP A 93 16.13 27.47 20.52
CA ASP A 93 17.56 27.31 20.25
C ASP A 93 18.00 25.83 20.35
N ARG A 94 17.68 25.06 19.30
CA ARG A 94 18.10 23.66 19.12
C ARG A 94 18.97 23.49 17.88
N SER A 95 19.87 22.51 17.90
CA SER A 95 20.59 22.07 16.71
C SER A 95 19.68 21.22 15.81
N LEU A 96 20.01 21.12 14.52
CA LEU A 96 19.31 20.24 13.59
C LEU A 96 19.27 18.79 14.11
N SER A 97 20.41 18.30 14.58
CA SER A 97 20.53 16.96 15.17
C SER A 97 19.67 16.75 16.43
N ALA A 98 19.39 17.81 17.19
CA ALA A 98 18.52 17.72 18.36
C ALA A 98 17.03 17.73 17.96
N ILE A 99 16.69 18.33 16.81
CA ILE A 99 15.35 18.29 16.23
C ILE A 99 15.10 16.89 15.65
N GLN A 100 16.04 16.35 14.88
CA GLN A 100 16.02 15.02 14.26
C GLN A 100 15.90 13.84 15.23
N LYS A 101 16.23 14.06 16.50
CA LYS A 101 16.14 13.05 17.55
C LYS A 101 14.85 13.12 18.36
N LEU A 102 13.95 14.06 18.04
CA LEU A 102 12.68 14.16 18.73
C LEU A 102 11.79 13.00 18.36
N SER A 103 11.06 12.46 19.33
CA SER A 103 9.93 11.58 19.03
C SER A 103 8.87 12.36 18.25
N ALA A 104 8.07 11.65 17.46
CA ALA A 104 7.07 12.26 16.59
C ALA A 104 6.15 13.29 17.31
N GLN A 105 5.66 12.97 18.52
CA GLN A 105 4.84 13.93 19.29
C GLN A 105 5.63 15.15 19.78
N ASN A 106 6.90 14.95 20.15
CA ASN A 106 7.77 16.03 20.60
C ASN A 106 8.18 16.93 19.43
N LEU A 107 8.37 16.37 18.23
CA LEU A 107 8.64 17.13 17.01
C LEU A 107 7.45 18.04 16.65
N VAL A 108 6.23 17.51 16.66
CA VAL A 108 5.01 18.30 16.44
C VAL A 108 4.86 19.41 17.50
N SER A 109 5.04 19.07 18.78
CA SER A 109 4.91 20.04 19.87
C SER A 109 5.95 21.17 19.75
N PHE A 110 7.19 20.81 19.44
CA PHE A 110 8.28 21.76 19.23
C PHE A 110 8.03 22.67 18.02
N THR A 111 7.63 22.11 16.88
CA THR A 111 7.41 22.89 15.66
C THR A 111 6.19 23.80 15.77
N LYS A 112 5.13 23.39 16.49
CA LYS A 112 4.03 24.29 16.87
C LYS A 112 4.51 25.45 17.73
N GLN A 113 5.34 25.18 18.75
CA GLN A 113 5.93 26.24 19.57
C GLN A 113 6.79 27.21 18.73
N VAL A 114 7.61 26.71 17.80
CA VAL A 114 8.38 27.54 16.86
C VAL A 114 7.47 28.41 16.00
N ARG A 115 6.41 27.83 15.40
CA ARG A 115 5.43 28.55 14.57
C ARG A 115 4.71 29.63 15.38
N ASP A 116 4.25 29.32 16.58
CA ASP A 116 3.48 30.23 17.41
C ASP A 116 4.35 31.41 17.88
N LEU A 117 5.60 31.14 18.30
CA LEU A 117 6.59 32.18 18.59
C LEU A 117 6.93 33.02 17.34
N ALA A 118 7.02 32.41 16.15
CA ALA A 118 7.25 33.12 14.90
C ALA A 118 6.10 34.06 14.54
N ASN A 119 4.85 33.61 14.73
CA ASN A 119 3.66 34.43 14.47
C ASN A 119 3.59 35.68 15.37
N MET A 120 4.08 35.58 16.61
CA MET A 120 4.19 36.74 17.50
C MET A 120 5.38 37.62 17.09
N ALA A 121 6.56 37.03 16.90
CA ALA A 121 7.79 37.76 16.63
C ALA A 121 7.81 38.46 15.27
N ARG A 122 7.05 38.00 14.26
CA ARG A 122 7.03 38.64 12.91
C ARG A 122 6.56 40.10 12.93
N LEU A 123 5.82 40.49 13.97
CA LEU A 123 5.31 41.86 14.15
C LEU A 123 6.36 42.79 14.78
N GLU A 124 7.48 42.24 15.26
CA GLU A 124 8.54 42.99 15.91
C GLU A 124 9.51 43.61 14.89
N GLN A 125 10.14 44.72 15.27
CA GLN A 125 11.07 45.43 14.38
C GLN A 125 12.27 44.55 14.01
N ASN A 126 12.66 44.59 12.73
CA ASN A 126 13.78 43.83 12.14
C ASN A 126 13.58 42.30 12.12
N ALA A 127 12.38 41.77 12.43
CA ALA A 127 12.13 40.33 12.41
C ALA A 127 12.28 39.74 11.00
N THR A 128 11.73 40.42 9.99
CA THR A 128 11.83 40.05 8.57
C THR A 128 13.29 40.00 8.11
N ASP A 129 14.09 41.02 8.44
CA ASP A 129 15.51 41.10 8.07
C ASP A 129 16.35 39.97 8.68
N ARG A 130 15.90 39.44 9.82
CA ARG A 130 16.52 38.31 10.52
C ARG A 130 16.00 36.96 10.04
N GLY A 131 15.09 36.93 9.05
CA GLY A 131 14.57 35.72 8.43
C GLY A 131 13.32 35.14 9.09
N VAL A 132 12.66 35.87 10.00
CA VAL A 132 11.32 35.52 10.50
C VAL A 132 10.29 36.10 9.52
N THR A 133 9.99 35.35 8.46
CA THR A 133 9.10 35.79 7.38
C THR A 133 7.79 35.01 7.39
N GLU A 134 6.71 35.64 6.92
CA GLU A 134 5.39 35.00 6.78
C GLU A 134 5.45 33.77 5.87
N ALA A 135 6.21 33.83 4.78
CA ALA A 135 6.39 32.68 3.88
C ALA A 135 6.94 31.45 4.62
N ARG A 136 7.96 31.61 5.48
CA ARG A 136 8.55 30.50 6.25
C ARG A 136 7.59 29.96 7.30
N ILE A 137 6.78 30.83 7.91
CA ILE A 137 5.74 30.42 8.86
C ILE A 137 4.66 29.59 8.15
N THR A 138 4.24 30.00 6.95
CA THR A 138 3.28 29.26 6.12
C THR A 138 3.85 27.90 5.72
N THR A 139 5.11 27.84 5.27
CA THR A 139 5.79 26.57 4.95
C THR A 139 5.83 25.63 6.16
N LEU A 140 6.21 26.13 7.33
CA LEU A 140 6.22 25.31 8.56
C LEU A 140 4.81 24.85 8.95
N SER A 141 3.80 25.70 8.82
CA SER A 141 2.41 25.36 9.14
C SER A 141 1.84 24.27 8.23
N ALA A 142 2.17 24.32 6.94
CA ALA A 142 1.82 23.28 5.99
C ALA A 142 2.52 21.95 6.33
N ALA A 143 3.82 21.98 6.65
CA ALA A 143 4.58 20.80 7.02
C ALA A 143 4.08 20.15 8.33
N ILE A 144 3.72 20.96 9.34
CA ILE A 144 3.09 20.46 10.58
C ILE A 144 1.80 19.71 10.25
N THR A 145 0.93 20.32 9.44
CA THR A 145 -0.36 19.73 9.08
C THR A 145 -0.18 18.41 8.34
N ALA A 146 0.75 18.35 7.37
CA ALA A 146 1.05 17.14 6.61
C ALA A 146 1.59 16.01 7.51
N TYR A 147 2.55 16.31 8.40
CA TYR A 147 3.11 15.31 9.31
C TYR A 147 2.09 14.83 10.36
N GLU A 148 1.25 15.72 10.90
CA GLU A 148 0.18 15.36 11.85
C GLU A 148 -0.90 14.46 11.24
N GLN A 149 -1.18 14.59 9.94
CA GLN A 149 -2.06 13.65 9.25
C GLN A 149 -1.44 12.25 9.21
N LEU A 150 -0.11 12.16 9.06
CA LEU A 150 0.62 10.91 8.86
C LEU A 150 1.03 10.21 10.16
N ILE A 151 1.11 10.92 11.28
CA ILE A 151 1.55 10.37 12.57
C ILE A 151 0.59 9.31 13.14
N ASN A 152 -0.70 9.39 12.80
CA ASN A 152 -1.73 8.43 13.20
C ASN A 152 -2.10 7.45 12.08
N THR A 153 -1.61 7.67 10.86
CA THR A 153 -1.87 6.86 9.67
C THR A 153 -1.55 5.38 9.83
N PRO A 154 -0.50 4.92 10.55
CA PRO A 154 -0.24 3.50 10.69
C PRO A 154 -1.42 2.70 11.26
N ARG A 155 -2.16 3.24 12.24
CA ARG A 155 -3.32 2.55 12.84
C ARG A 155 -4.52 2.53 11.90
N THR A 156 -4.81 3.65 11.23
CA THR A 156 -5.90 3.75 10.26
C THR A 156 -5.65 2.87 9.04
N GLN A 157 -4.41 2.81 8.54
CA GLN A 157 -4.06 2.00 7.38
C GLN A 157 -4.00 0.51 7.68
N ILE A 158 -3.60 0.10 8.89
CA ILE A 158 -3.69 -1.32 9.29
C ILE A 158 -5.15 -1.78 9.28
N VAL A 159 -6.07 -0.97 9.83
CA VAL A 159 -7.51 -1.29 9.81
C VAL A 159 -8.02 -1.32 8.37
N ASN A 160 -7.71 -0.30 7.56
CA ASN A 160 -8.11 -0.27 6.15
C ASN A 160 -7.59 -1.48 5.38
N ARG A 161 -6.30 -1.82 5.52
CA ARG A 161 -5.70 -3.00 4.88
C ARG A 161 -6.38 -4.28 5.35
N SER A 162 -6.68 -4.43 6.64
CA SER A 162 -7.39 -5.62 7.14
C SER A 162 -8.79 -5.77 6.54
N THR A 163 -9.49 -4.66 6.31
CA THR A 163 -10.78 -4.63 5.61
C THR A 163 -10.62 -5.01 4.13
N LEU A 164 -9.67 -4.39 3.44
CA LEU A 164 -9.37 -4.67 2.02
C LEU A 164 -8.97 -6.13 1.81
N LEU A 165 -8.16 -6.71 2.71
CA LEU A 165 -7.75 -8.11 2.63
C LEU A 165 -8.92 -9.07 2.85
N ARG A 166 -9.84 -8.76 3.78
CA ARG A 166 -11.05 -9.58 3.98
C ARG A 166 -11.99 -9.50 2.77
N GLU A 167 -12.12 -8.33 2.17
CA GLU A 167 -12.88 -8.16 0.94
C GLU A 167 -12.21 -8.89 -0.24
N LEU A 168 -10.88 -8.85 -0.33
CA LEU A 168 -10.11 -9.58 -1.34
C LEU A 168 -10.32 -11.10 -1.22
N GLU A 169 -10.33 -11.64 0.00
CA GLU A 169 -10.63 -13.05 0.27
C GLU A 169 -12.02 -13.41 -0.26
N THR A 170 -13.03 -12.57 0.03
CA THR A 170 -14.40 -12.77 -0.44
C THR A 170 -14.48 -12.75 -1.97
N ARG A 171 -13.93 -11.71 -2.62
CA ARG A 171 -13.96 -11.59 -4.09
C ARG A 171 -13.17 -12.70 -4.79
N THR A 172 -12.12 -13.23 -4.15
CA THR A 172 -11.37 -14.36 -4.69
C THR A 172 -12.19 -15.64 -4.63
N ALA A 173 -12.95 -15.85 -3.55
CA ALA A 173 -13.89 -16.97 -3.46
C ALA A 173 -14.98 -16.87 -4.55
N ASP A 174 -15.59 -15.69 -4.73
CA ASP A 174 -16.59 -15.45 -5.78
C ASP A 174 -16.01 -15.72 -7.18
N LEU A 175 -14.75 -15.34 -7.43
CA LEU A 175 -14.06 -15.63 -8.69
C LEU A 175 -13.83 -17.13 -8.95
N LEU A 176 -13.65 -17.93 -7.90
CA LEU A 176 -13.52 -19.38 -8.03
C LEU A 176 -14.87 -20.04 -8.30
N GLU A 177 -15.95 -19.53 -7.69
CA GLU A 177 -17.32 -19.98 -7.97
C GLU A 177 -17.71 -19.68 -9.42
N MET A 178 -17.54 -18.43 -9.88
CA MET A 178 -17.81 -18.07 -11.28
C MET A 178 -16.96 -18.86 -12.28
N LEU A 179 -15.73 -19.25 -11.89
CA LEU A 179 -14.89 -20.11 -12.73
C LEU A 179 -15.41 -21.55 -12.78
N SER A 180 -15.99 -22.05 -11.68
CA SER A 180 -16.66 -23.35 -11.65
C SER A 180 -17.90 -23.36 -12.56
N ASP A 181 -18.67 -22.28 -12.59
CA ASP A 181 -19.80 -22.15 -13.52
C ASP A 181 -19.35 -22.19 -14.98
N LEU A 182 -18.19 -21.57 -15.28
CA LEU A 182 -17.57 -21.69 -16.60
C LEU A 182 -17.09 -23.11 -16.89
N ASP A 183 -16.53 -23.84 -15.92
CA ASP A 183 -16.12 -25.24 -16.09
C ASP A 183 -17.33 -26.10 -16.57
N ASP A 184 -18.51 -25.90 -15.99
CA ASP A 184 -19.75 -26.60 -16.35
C ASP A 184 -20.29 -26.21 -17.74
N LEU A 185 -19.97 -25.01 -18.22
CA LEU A 185 -20.33 -24.56 -19.56
C LEU A 185 -19.33 -25.03 -20.62
N VAL A 186 -18.03 -25.10 -20.29
CA VAL A 186 -16.96 -25.48 -21.23
C VAL A 186 -17.19 -26.88 -21.79
N VAL A 187 -17.64 -27.83 -20.97
CA VAL A 187 -17.88 -29.22 -21.40
C VAL A 187 -18.90 -29.35 -22.54
N GLN A 188 -19.76 -28.34 -22.75
CA GLN A 188 -20.76 -28.34 -23.82
C GLN A 188 -20.16 -28.11 -25.21
N PHE A 189 -18.93 -27.58 -25.28
CA PHE A 189 -18.24 -27.34 -26.56
C PHE A 189 -17.53 -28.58 -27.12
N ASP A 190 -17.58 -29.71 -26.42
CA ASP A 190 -16.90 -30.98 -26.74
C ASP A 190 -17.55 -31.76 -27.91
N THR A 191 -17.93 -31.05 -28.98
CA THR A 191 -18.69 -31.61 -30.11
C THR A 191 -17.94 -31.54 -31.45
N THR A 192 -16.80 -30.85 -31.47
CA THR A 192 -15.94 -30.68 -32.65
C THR A 192 -14.47 -30.87 -32.27
N ASP A 193 -13.60 -31.21 -33.22
CA ASP A 193 -12.15 -31.37 -32.94
C ASP A 193 -11.53 -30.14 -32.28
N LEU A 194 -11.96 -28.93 -32.69
CA LEU A 194 -11.50 -27.69 -32.09
C LEU A 194 -12.07 -27.48 -30.68
N GLY A 195 -13.34 -27.85 -30.47
CA GLY A 195 -13.98 -27.86 -29.17
C GLY A 195 -13.32 -28.82 -28.18
N HIS A 196 -13.02 -30.05 -28.61
CA HIS A 196 -12.30 -31.04 -27.81
C HIS A 196 -10.92 -30.52 -27.34
N ARG A 197 -10.21 -29.81 -28.23
CA ARG A 197 -8.92 -29.16 -27.88
C ARG A 197 -9.11 -28.03 -26.88
N PHE A 198 -10.14 -27.21 -27.04
CA PHE A 198 -10.47 -26.14 -26.10
C PHE A 198 -10.77 -26.69 -24.70
N VAL A 199 -11.66 -27.67 -24.58
CA VAL A 199 -12.02 -28.30 -23.29
C VAL A 199 -10.79 -28.92 -22.62
N SER A 200 -9.95 -29.60 -23.40
CA SER A 200 -8.70 -30.20 -22.91
C SER A 200 -7.71 -29.14 -22.39
N ALA A 201 -7.50 -28.07 -23.17
CA ALA A 201 -6.59 -26.99 -22.80
C ALA A 201 -7.10 -26.22 -21.57
N TRP A 202 -8.41 -26.01 -21.46
CA TRP A 202 -9.05 -25.38 -20.31
C TRP A 202 -8.85 -26.19 -19.04
N THR A 203 -9.13 -27.49 -19.09
CA THR A 203 -8.97 -28.42 -17.95
C THR A 203 -7.50 -28.53 -17.51
N GLN A 204 -6.56 -28.57 -18.47
CA GLN A 204 -5.13 -28.56 -18.18
C GLN A 204 -4.70 -27.25 -17.50
N THR A 205 -5.21 -26.11 -17.96
CA THR A 205 -4.93 -24.80 -17.36
C THR A 205 -5.41 -24.73 -15.92
N ARG A 206 -6.59 -25.30 -15.60
CA ARG A 206 -7.10 -25.43 -14.22
C ARG A 206 -6.20 -26.32 -13.36
N THR A 207 -5.87 -27.51 -13.85
CA THR A 207 -5.11 -28.54 -13.12
C THR A 207 -3.67 -28.12 -12.82
N ILE A 208 -2.95 -27.57 -13.80
CA ILE A 208 -1.55 -27.14 -13.65
C ILE A 208 -1.44 -26.04 -12.58
N LEU A 209 -2.43 -25.15 -12.53
CA LEU A 209 -2.43 -24.03 -11.59
C LEU A 209 -2.86 -24.44 -10.18
N ASP A 210 -3.76 -25.44 -10.05
CA ASP A 210 -4.10 -26.06 -8.76
C ASP A 210 -2.90 -26.81 -8.13
N LEU A 211 -2.08 -27.48 -8.94
CA LEU A 211 -0.85 -28.13 -8.46
C LEU A 211 0.19 -27.11 -7.96
N GLY A 212 0.20 -25.89 -8.49
CA GLY A 212 1.04 -24.79 -8.00
C GLY A 212 0.62 -24.20 -6.65
N HIS A 213 -0.55 -24.57 -6.11
CA HIS A 213 -1.07 -24.10 -4.81
C HIS A 213 -0.98 -25.16 -3.69
N ARG A 214 -0.51 -26.38 -3.97
CA ARG A 214 -0.30 -27.37 -2.89
C ARG A 214 0.91 -26.95 -2.06
N PHE A 215 0.66 -26.59 -0.80
CA PHE A 215 1.69 -26.64 0.25
C PHE A 215 2.28 -28.05 0.27
N ASP A 216 3.61 -28.15 0.13
CA ASP A 216 4.30 -29.40 0.36
C ASP A 216 3.89 -29.94 1.74
N PRO A 217 3.40 -31.20 1.84
CA PRO A 217 3.20 -31.81 3.15
C PRO A 217 4.56 -31.86 3.86
N PRO A 218 4.62 -31.59 5.18
CA PRO A 218 5.87 -31.68 5.91
C PRO A 218 6.46 -33.08 5.71
N THR A 219 7.70 -33.12 5.23
CA THR A 219 8.46 -34.35 5.02
C THR A 219 8.38 -35.19 6.30
N PRO A 220 8.01 -36.49 6.23
CA PRO A 220 8.02 -37.33 7.42
C PRO A 220 9.43 -37.32 8.02
N PRO A 221 9.57 -37.28 9.36
CA PRO A 221 10.89 -37.36 9.99
C PRO A 221 11.55 -38.69 9.63
N ASP A 222 12.81 -38.61 9.21
CA ASP A 222 13.64 -39.76 8.85
C ASP A 222 13.60 -40.85 9.94
N PRO A 223 13.52 -42.15 9.58
CA PRO A 223 13.60 -43.22 10.56
C PRO A 223 14.99 -43.21 11.20
N ASN A 224 14.99 -43.01 12.52
CA ASN A 224 16.17 -43.00 13.39
C ASN A 224 17.11 -44.18 13.09
N PRO A 225 18.42 -43.98 12.87
CA PRO A 225 19.35 -45.09 12.64
C PRO A 225 19.40 -46.02 13.85
N ALA A 226 19.34 -47.32 13.59
CA ALA A 226 19.35 -48.37 14.61
C ALA A 226 20.62 -48.30 15.49
N PRO A 227 20.52 -48.54 16.80
CA PRO A 227 21.66 -48.49 17.70
C PRO A 227 22.67 -49.60 17.38
N THR A 228 23.92 -49.19 17.20
CA THR A 228 25.07 -50.08 17.02
C THR A 228 25.22 -51.00 18.22
N PRO A 229 25.30 -52.33 18.06
CA PRO A 229 25.63 -53.22 19.17
C PRO A 229 27.08 -52.98 19.60
N THR A 230 27.28 -52.72 20.88
CA THR A 230 28.57 -52.66 21.57
C THR A 230 28.83 -54.00 22.29
N PRO A 231 30.10 -54.32 22.59
CA PRO A 231 30.87 -55.50 22.15
C PRO A 231 30.45 -56.86 22.71
#